data_AF-A0A971H8E0-F1
#
_entry.id   AF-A0A971H8E0-F1
#
_cell.length_a   1.000
_cell.length_b   1.000
_cell.length_c   1.000
_cell.angle_alpha   90.00
_cell.angle_beta   90.00
_cell.angle_gamma   90.00
#
_symmetry.space_group_name_H-M   'P 1'
#
loop_
_entity.id
_entity.type
_entity.pdbx_description
1 polymer ?
#
loop_
_entity_poly.entity_id
_entity_poly.type
_entity_poly.pdbx_seq_one_letter_code
_entity_poly.pdbx_strand_id
1 'polypeptide(L)'
;MQHNNQNKPCYHNDQEPLKHTDVKVVDLSLTVNQLCTADPELIATLASIGFVEIVKPMMLATVGRVMTIPKGSAMRKLDLEVVKEQLRQHGYTVIDQQKETSQ
;
A
#
# COMPACT_ATOMS: atom_id res chain seq x y z
N MET A 1 -51.69 29.55 14.57
CA MET A 1 -50.25 29.23 14.47
C MET A 1 -50.06 28.60 13.09
N GLN A 2 -49.14 29.14 12.30
CA GLN A 2 -49.12 29.06 10.83
C GLN A 2 -48.94 27.63 10.28
N HIS A 3 -49.67 27.31 9.20
CA HIS A 3 -49.34 26.22 8.28
C HIS A 3 -48.25 26.70 7.30
N ASN A 4 -47.28 25.86 6.95
CA ASN A 4 -46.80 25.80 5.55
C ASN A 4 -46.00 24.54 5.24
N ASN A 5 -46.51 23.79 4.26
CA ASN A 5 -45.82 22.75 3.51
C ASN A 5 -45.22 23.39 2.23
N GLN A 6 -44.10 22.82 1.79
CA GLN A 6 -43.57 22.78 0.43
C GLN A 6 -42.67 23.91 -0.10
N ASN A 7 -41.50 23.47 -0.59
CA ASN A 7 -40.71 23.89 -1.77
C ASN A 7 -39.26 24.31 -1.43
N LYS A 8 -38.27 23.40 -1.56
CA LYS A 8 -37.45 23.03 -2.77
C LYS A 8 -36.46 24.14 -3.18
N PRO A 9 -35.31 23.89 -3.86
CA PRO A 9 -34.59 22.63 -4.10
C PRO A 9 -33.02 22.76 -4.10
N CYS A 10 -32.32 21.66 -4.41
CA CYS A 10 -31.06 21.61 -5.18
C CYS A 10 -29.75 22.26 -4.67
N TYR A 11 -28.77 21.39 -4.40
CA TYR A 11 -27.67 21.12 -5.36
C TYR A 11 -27.92 19.67 -5.83
N HIS A 12 -28.16 19.27 -7.08
CA HIS A 12 -27.54 19.54 -8.40
C HIS A 12 -26.03 19.25 -8.48
N ASN A 13 -25.77 18.09 -9.08
CA ASN A 13 -24.66 17.73 -9.95
C ASN A 13 -23.52 16.93 -9.32
N ASP A 14 -23.62 15.62 -9.59
CA ASP A 14 -22.65 14.83 -10.34
C ASP A 14 -21.21 14.80 -9.82
N GLN A 15 -20.82 13.58 -9.45
CA GLN A 15 -19.44 13.11 -9.32
C GLN A 15 -18.70 13.71 -8.12
N GLU A 16 -18.97 13.19 -6.91
CA GLU A 16 -17.79 12.92 -6.08
C GLU A 16 -17.01 11.82 -6.80
N PRO A 17 -15.76 12.14 -7.14
CA PRO A 17 -15.13 11.75 -8.38
C PRO A 17 -14.93 10.25 -8.34
N LEU A 18 -14.75 9.64 -9.51
CA LEU A 18 -14.06 8.36 -9.68
C LEU A 18 -13.35 8.00 -8.37
N LYS A 19 -13.84 6.98 -7.64
CA LYS A 19 -12.96 6.17 -6.80
C LYS A 19 -11.88 5.80 -7.79
N HIS A 20 -10.83 6.61 -7.88
CA HIS A 20 -9.64 6.25 -8.60
C HIS A 20 -9.21 5.09 -7.74
N THR A 21 -9.62 3.89 -8.16
CA THR A 21 -9.10 2.65 -7.67
C THR A 21 -7.66 2.68 -8.16
N ASP A 22 -6.85 3.56 -7.55
CA ASP A 22 -5.42 3.47 -7.53
C ASP A 22 -5.19 2.23 -6.70
N VAL A 23 -5.33 1.09 -7.36
CA VAL A 23 -5.10 -0.20 -6.74
C VAL A 23 -3.62 -0.16 -6.44
N LYS A 24 -3.27 0.18 -5.20
CA LYS A 24 -1.89 0.24 -4.74
C LYS A 24 -1.39 -1.19 -4.62
N VAL A 25 -0.86 -1.73 -5.72
CA VAL A 25 -0.40 -3.11 -5.81
C VAL A 25 1.06 -3.18 -5.37
N VAL A 26 1.34 -4.10 -4.44
CA VAL A 26 2.70 -4.45 -4.02
C VAL A 26 3.00 -5.86 -4.46
N ASP A 27 3.84 -5.99 -5.49
CA ASP A 27 4.30 -7.28 -5.97
C ASP A 27 5.57 -7.71 -5.23
N LEU A 28 5.52 -8.84 -4.54
CA LEU A 28 6.63 -9.33 -3.71
C LEU A 28 7.80 -9.90 -4.53
N SER A 29 7.60 -10.18 -5.82
CA SER A 29 8.67 -10.54 -6.75
C SER A 29 9.50 -9.31 -7.16
N LEU A 30 8.90 -8.11 -7.09
CA LEU A 30 9.62 -6.87 -7.36
C LEU A 30 10.53 -6.46 -6.21
N THR A 31 11.57 -5.72 -6.57
CA THR A 31 12.55 -5.21 -5.63
C THR A 31 11.99 -4.00 -4.89
N VAL A 32 12.43 -3.79 -3.66
CA VAL A 32 11.94 -2.68 -2.83
C VAL A 32 12.19 -1.34 -3.53
N ASN A 33 13.29 -1.21 -4.26
CA ASN A 33 13.57 -0.03 -5.08
C ASN A 33 12.51 0.21 -6.16
N GLN A 34 12.11 -0.82 -6.92
CA GLN A 34 11.07 -0.69 -7.96
C GLN A 34 9.74 -0.25 -7.34
N LEU A 35 9.34 -0.90 -6.25
CA LEU A 35 8.09 -0.62 -5.56
C LEU A 35 8.07 0.80 -4.97
N CYS A 36 9.14 1.22 -4.30
CA CYS A 36 9.27 2.56 -3.72
C CYS A 36 9.44 3.66 -4.77
N THR A 37 9.94 3.32 -5.97
CA THR A 37 10.04 4.26 -7.09
C THR A 37 8.67 4.47 -7.73
N ALA A 38 7.84 3.43 -7.79
CA ALA A 38 6.46 3.51 -8.27
C ALA A 38 5.55 4.21 -7.25
N ASP A 39 5.69 3.89 -5.96
CA ASP A 39 4.92 4.48 -4.87
C ASP A 39 5.86 4.93 -3.73
N PRO A 40 6.22 6.21 -3.65
CA PRO A 40 7.07 6.71 -2.57
C PRO A 40 6.38 6.67 -1.19
N GLU A 41 5.05 6.63 -1.13
CA GLU A 41 4.31 6.45 0.13
C GLU A 41 4.58 5.07 0.76
N LEU A 42 4.85 4.04 -0.06
CA LEU A 42 5.21 2.71 0.40
C LEU A 42 6.47 2.75 1.28
N ILE A 43 7.40 3.68 1.06
CA ILE A 43 8.61 3.83 1.87
C ILE A 43 8.24 4.05 3.35
N ALA A 44 7.27 4.94 3.61
CA ALA A 44 6.80 5.24 4.95
C ALA A 44 6.09 4.03 5.58
N THR A 45 5.24 3.36 4.81
CA THR A 45 4.53 2.14 5.25
C THR A 45 5.52 1.04 5.64
N LEU A 46 6.51 0.75 4.79
CA LEU A 46 7.54 -0.25 5.05
C LEU A 46 8.41 0.12 6.25
N ALA A 47 8.74 1.41 6.41
CA ALA A 47 9.45 1.89 7.60
C ALA A 47 8.66 1.60 8.88
N SER A 48 7.35 1.85 8.87
CA SER A 48 6.45 1.60 10.00
C SER A 48 6.33 0.11 10.33
N ILE A 49 6.45 -0.78 9.34
CA ILE A 49 6.42 -2.23 9.53
C ILE A 49 7.76 -2.76 10.11
N GLY A 50 8.86 -2.02 9.93
CA GLY A 50 10.18 -2.36 10.48
C GLY A 50 11.34 -2.29 9.49
N PHE A 51 11.07 -1.93 8.24
CA PHE A 51 12.08 -1.74 7.19
C PHE A 51 12.66 -0.31 7.23
N VAL A 52 13.00 0.21 8.41
CA VAL A 52 13.47 1.60 8.60
C VAL A 52 14.73 1.96 7.79
N GLU A 53 15.52 0.98 7.37
CA GLU A 53 16.74 1.22 6.58
C GLU A 53 16.43 1.63 5.14
N ILE A 54 15.30 1.20 4.58
CA ILE A 54 14.92 1.49 3.19
C ILE A 54 14.50 2.95 2.99
N VAL A 55 14.21 3.67 4.08
CA VAL A 55 13.95 5.12 4.07
C VAL A 55 15.17 5.91 3.62
N LYS A 56 16.38 5.38 3.86
CA LYS A 56 17.60 6.04 3.43
C LYS A 56 17.74 5.87 1.90
N PRO A 57 17.79 6.95 1.11
CA PRO A 57 17.86 6.86 -0.35
C PRO A 57 19.11 6.12 -0.83
N MET A 58 20.24 6.26 -0.13
CA MET A 58 21.47 5.51 -0.41
C MET A 58 21.28 3.99 -0.24
N MET A 59 20.55 3.55 0.80
CA MET A 59 20.27 2.14 1.05
C MET A 59 19.27 1.59 0.02
N LEU A 60 18.23 2.35 -0.31
CA LEU A 60 17.26 2.00 -1.33
C LEU A 60 17.90 1.84 -2.72
N ALA A 61 18.80 2.75 -3.09
CA ALA A 61 19.49 2.72 -4.37
C ALA A 61 20.51 1.57 -4.50
N THR A 62 21.07 1.11 -3.38
CA THR A 62 22.10 0.05 -3.36
C THR A 62 21.48 -1.31 -3.06
N VAL A 63 20.99 -1.49 -1.83
CA VAL A 63 20.44 -2.74 -1.32
C VAL A 63 19.03 -2.96 -1.86
N GLY A 64 18.22 -1.90 -1.96
CA GLY A 64 16.85 -1.99 -2.44
C GLY A 64 16.71 -2.49 -3.88
N ARG A 65 17.77 -2.45 -4.70
CA ARG A 65 17.79 -3.01 -6.06
C ARG A 65 17.90 -4.53 -6.11
N VAL A 66 18.48 -5.16 -5.11
CA VAL A 66 18.66 -6.62 -5.04
C VAL A 66 17.77 -7.26 -3.97
N MET A 67 17.23 -6.44 -3.07
CA MET A 67 16.38 -6.85 -1.96
C MET A 67 14.92 -6.72 -2.33
N THR A 68 14.17 -7.79 -2.10
CA THR A 68 12.71 -7.83 -2.19
C THR A 68 12.12 -7.80 -0.78
N ILE A 69 10.83 -7.46 -0.65
CA ILE A 69 10.10 -7.51 0.62
C ILE A 69 10.30 -8.85 1.37
N PRO A 70 10.10 -10.04 0.75
CA PRO A 70 10.27 -11.31 1.44
C PRO A 70 11.70 -11.56 1.92
N LYS A 71 12.71 -11.24 1.08
CA LYS A 71 14.12 -11.35 1.50
C LYS A 71 14.42 -10.42 2.67
N GLY A 72 13.91 -9.19 2.64
CA GLY A 72 14.13 -8.26 3.72
C GLY A 72 13.41 -8.59 5.00
N SER A 73 12.21 -9.13 4.91
CA SER A 73 11.47 -9.67 6.04
C SER A 73 12.29 -10.73 6.75
N ALA A 74 12.82 -11.71 6.01
CA ALA A 74 13.66 -12.76 6.55
C ALA A 74 14.95 -12.21 7.21
N MET A 75 15.61 -11.24 6.58
CA MET A 75 16.81 -10.61 7.15
C MET A 75 16.52 -9.82 8.43
N ARG A 76 15.36 -9.17 8.51
CA ARG A 76 14.93 -8.39 9.69
C ARG A 76 14.22 -9.24 10.74
N LYS A 77 14.11 -10.56 10.52
CA LYS A 77 13.34 -11.50 11.35
C LYS A 77 11.87 -11.08 11.53
N LEU A 78 11.31 -10.47 10.49
CA LEU A 78 9.89 -10.14 10.41
C LEU A 78 9.17 -11.30 9.71
N ASP A 79 8.00 -11.65 10.22
CA ASP A 79 7.18 -12.67 9.59
C ASP A 79 6.57 -12.11 8.30
N LEU A 80 6.78 -12.81 7.18
CA LEU A 80 6.33 -12.33 5.88
C LEU A 80 4.81 -12.17 5.86
N GLU A 81 4.06 -13.08 6.49
CA GLU A 81 2.59 -12.98 6.53
C GLU A 81 2.14 -11.73 7.26
N VAL A 82 2.78 -11.40 8.39
CA VAL A 82 2.52 -10.16 9.13
C VAL A 82 2.83 -8.94 8.26
N VAL A 83 3.94 -8.95 7.51
CA VAL A 83 4.26 -7.85 6.58
C VAL A 83 3.17 -7.70 5.51
N LYS A 84 2.70 -8.81 4.91
CA LYS A 84 1.61 -8.76 3.92
C LYS A 84 0.33 -8.19 4.53
N GLU A 85 -0.02 -8.62 5.73
CA GLU A 85 -1.22 -8.16 6.43
C GLU A 85 -1.15 -6.66 6.74
N GLN A 86 -0.02 -6.18 7.28
CA GLN A 86 0.18 -4.76 7.54
C GLN A 86 0.06 -3.93 6.25
N LEU A 87 0.63 -4.40 5.13
CA LEU A 87 0.47 -3.73 3.83
C LEU A 87 -1.01 -3.64 3.42
N ARG A 88 -1.76 -4.74 3.57
CA ARG A 88 -3.21 -4.78 3.29
C ARG A 88 -4.00 -3.82 4.18
N GLN A 89 -3.65 -3.72 5.46
CA GLN A 89 -4.26 -2.77 6.38
C GLN A 89 -4.01 -1.30 5.99
N HIS A 90 -2.90 -1.01 5.32
CA HIS A 90 -2.61 0.30 4.75
C HIS A 90 -3.27 0.53 3.38
N GLY A 91 -4.09 -0.41 2.90
CA GLY A 91 -4.81 -0.32 1.63
C GLY A 91 -4.04 -0.87 0.43
N TYR A 92 -2.91 -1.56 0.64
CA TYR A 92 -2.14 -2.16 -0.45
C TYR A 92 -2.61 -3.57 -0.80
N THR A 93 -2.72 -3.87 -2.08
CA THR A 93 -2.98 -5.23 -2.57
C THR A 93 -1.65 -5.96 -2.76
N VAL A 94 -1.39 -6.97 -1.95
CA VAL A 94 -0.14 -7.73 -2.02
C VAL A 94 -0.26 -8.89 -3.00
N ILE A 95 0.57 -8.89 -4.06
CA ILE A 95 0.71 -9.99 -5.02
C ILE A 95 1.93 -10.81 -4.62
N ASP A 96 1.67 -12.07 -4.28
CA ASP A 96 2.69 -13.06 -3.99
C ASP A 96 2.58 -14.17 -5.04
N GLN A 97 3.65 -14.37 -5.84
CA GLN A 97 3.66 -15.42 -6.86
C GLN A 97 4.01 -16.81 -6.28
N GLN A 98 4.26 -16.89 -4.97
CA GLN A 98 4.37 -18.16 -4.26
C GLN A 98 2.97 -18.68 -4.01
N LYS A 99 2.66 -19.83 -4.61
CA LYS A 99 1.34 -20.47 -4.60
C LYS A 99 0.70 -20.48 -3.21
N GLU A 100 -0.59 -20.19 -3.20
CA GLU A 100 -1.56 -20.67 -2.22
C GLU A 100 -1.43 -22.20 -2.12
N THR A 101 -0.57 -22.68 -1.23
CA THR A 101 -0.72 -24.03 -0.67
C THR A 101 -1.52 -23.88 0.60
N SER A 102 -2.83 -23.96 0.38
CA SER A 102 -3.81 -24.47 1.32
C SER A 102 -3.26 -25.69 2.08
N GLN A 103 -3.55 -25.70 3.39
CA GLN A 103 -3.46 -26.77 4.39
C GLN A 103 -2.29 -26.73 5.37
#